data_AF-A0A956YA87-F1
#
_entry.id   AF-A0A956YA87-F1
#
_cell.length_a   1.000
_cell.length_b   1.000
_cell.length_c   1.000
_cell.angle_alpha   90.00
_cell.angle_beta   90.00
_cell.angle_gamma   90.00
#
_symmetry.space_group_name_H-M   'P 1'
#
loop_
_entity.id
_entity.type
_entity.pdbx_description
1 polymer ?
#
loop_
_entity_poly.entity_id
_entity_poly.type
_entity_poly.pdbx_seq_one_letter_code
_entity_poly.pdbx_strand_id
1 'polypeptide(L)'
;MTTDIATLDGNEAVARIAYKVNEVIAIYPITPSSPMGEWADDWASRNQTNIWGTTPLVIEMQSEAGAAGAVHGSLQRGALTTTFTASQGLLLMIPNMFKIAGELTSTVFHIAARSIAAQALSIFADHSDVMAARSTGWGMLASASVQEAHDFALIATAATLKARVPFLHFFDGFRTSHEVSKINLVPDEVIRAMIDDELVIAHRNRGLDSDRPVLRGTAQNPDVYFQARETVNPFYLATPQIVEDAMQQFGELTGRYYQLYEY
;
A
#
# COMPACT_ATOMS: atom_id res chain seq x y z
N MET A 1 26.99 -7.73 -5.39
CA MET A 1 26.16 -7.85 -4.18
C MET A 1 25.76 -9.31 -4.07
N THR A 2 25.99 -9.95 -2.92
CA THR A 2 25.46 -11.30 -2.64
C THR A 2 23.95 -11.19 -2.52
N THR A 3 23.21 -11.83 -3.42
CA THR A 3 21.76 -11.92 -3.36
C THR A 3 21.37 -12.74 -2.13
N ASP A 4 20.70 -12.10 -1.17
CA ASP A 4 20.10 -12.82 -0.06
C ASP A 4 18.84 -13.52 -0.57
N ILE A 5 18.78 -14.84 -0.37
CA ILE A 5 17.73 -15.68 -0.92
C ILE A 5 16.98 -16.35 0.23
N ALA A 6 15.67 -16.18 0.23
CA ALA A 6 14.78 -16.80 1.20
C ALA A 6 13.71 -17.64 0.50
N THR A 7 13.22 -18.66 1.21
CA THR A 7 12.07 -19.47 0.79
C THR A 7 10.90 -19.09 1.68
N LEU A 8 9.95 -18.33 1.13
CA LEU A 8 8.82 -17.76 1.88
C LEU A 8 7.58 -17.64 0.98
N ASP A 9 6.43 -17.33 1.58
CA ASP A 9 5.19 -17.11 0.84
C ASP A 9 4.95 -15.65 0.45
N GLY A 10 3.98 -15.40 -0.45
CA GLY A 10 3.66 -14.04 -0.90
C GLY A 10 3.28 -13.09 0.23
N ASN A 11 2.58 -13.57 1.26
CA ASN A 11 2.21 -12.74 2.41
C ASN A 11 3.43 -12.27 3.20
N GLU A 12 4.35 -13.17 3.55
CA GLU A 12 5.58 -12.81 4.26
C GLU A 12 6.43 -11.86 3.39
N ALA A 13 6.51 -12.12 2.08
CA ALA A 13 7.27 -11.30 1.15
C ALA A 13 6.82 -9.83 1.16
N VAL A 14 5.50 -9.63 1.09
CA VAL A 14 4.90 -8.29 1.09
C VAL A 14 4.99 -7.63 2.45
N ALA A 15 4.69 -8.38 3.52
CA ALA A 15 4.76 -7.85 4.88
C ALA A 15 6.17 -7.32 5.20
N ARG A 16 7.24 -8.01 4.76
CA ARG A 16 8.64 -7.58 4.98
C ARG A 16 8.90 -6.17 4.46
N ILE A 17 8.46 -5.88 3.24
CA ILE A 17 8.61 -4.54 2.66
C ILE A 17 7.68 -3.54 3.34
N ALA A 18 6.40 -3.87 3.48
CA ALA A 18 5.40 -2.99 4.09
C ALA A 18 5.82 -2.55 5.50
N TYR A 19 6.36 -3.48 6.31
CA TYR A 19 6.88 -3.21 7.65
C TYR A 19 8.10 -2.27 7.62
N LYS A 20 9.02 -2.48 6.68
CA LYS A 20 10.24 -1.68 6.57
C LYS A 20 10.00 -0.23 6.14
N VAL A 21 8.90 0.05 5.44
CA VAL A 21 8.63 1.37 4.84
C VAL A 21 7.44 2.12 5.45
N ASN A 22 6.90 1.66 6.59
CA ASN A 22 5.80 2.33 7.29
C ASN A 22 6.12 2.55 8.78
N GLU A 23 5.41 3.51 9.38
CA GLU A 23 5.46 3.84 10.81
C GLU A 23 4.23 3.28 11.55
N VAL A 24 3.09 3.16 10.85
CA VAL A 24 1.84 2.64 11.41
C VAL A 24 1.25 1.58 10.49
N ILE A 25 0.73 0.50 11.06
CA ILE A 25 0.09 -0.59 10.35
C ILE A 25 -1.23 -0.89 11.07
N ALA A 26 -2.33 -0.34 10.54
CA ALA A 26 -3.66 -0.59 11.09
C ALA A 26 -4.27 -1.81 10.40
N ILE A 27 -4.66 -2.82 11.16
CA ILE A 27 -5.05 -4.13 10.64
C ILE A 27 -6.42 -4.59 11.14
N TYR A 28 -6.99 -5.54 10.43
CA TYR A 28 -8.08 -6.40 10.90
C TYR A 28 -7.96 -7.75 10.19
N PRO A 29 -8.09 -8.88 10.90
CA PRO A 29 -7.84 -10.19 10.31
C PRO A 29 -8.93 -10.61 9.32
N ILE A 30 -8.54 -10.92 8.08
CA ILE A 30 -9.39 -11.56 7.08
C ILE A 30 -8.55 -12.48 6.18
N THR A 31 -8.96 -13.75 6.03
CA THR A 31 -8.30 -14.70 5.11
C THR A 31 -8.43 -14.22 3.65
N PRO A 32 -7.41 -14.31 2.78
CA PRO A 32 -6.07 -14.85 2.99
C PRO A 32 -4.99 -13.79 3.31
N SER A 33 -5.36 -12.60 3.77
CA SER A 33 -4.42 -11.50 4.07
C SER A 33 -3.97 -11.44 5.53
N SER A 34 -4.66 -12.11 6.48
CA SER A 34 -4.28 -12.13 7.90
C SER A 34 -2.80 -12.40 8.18
N PRO A 35 -2.12 -13.34 7.48
CA PRO A 35 -0.71 -13.62 7.74
C PRO A 35 0.20 -12.40 7.58
N MET A 36 -0.13 -11.43 6.71
CA MET A 36 0.66 -10.20 6.61
C MET A 36 0.62 -9.36 7.89
N GLY A 37 -0.55 -9.25 8.52
CA GLY A 37 -0.72 -8.54 9.79
C GLY A 37 -0.06 -9.27 10.95
N GLU A 38 -0.16 -10.60 10.97
CA GLU A 38 0.48 -11.46 11.98
C GLU A 38 2.01 -11.36 11.91
N TRP A 39 2.61 -11.36 10.72
CA TRP A 39 4.05 -11.13 10.55
C TRP A 39 4.49 -9.76 11.03
N ALA A 40 3.73 -8.71 10.68
CA ALA A 40 4.01 -7.36 11.15
C ALA A 40 3.95 -7.27 12.68
N ASP A 41 2.94 -7.87 13.32
CA ASP A 41 2.80 -7.89 14.77
C ASP A 41 3.94 -8.67 15.46
N ASP A 42 4.33 -9.83 14.93
CA ASP A 42 5.45 -10.61 15.46
C ASP A 42 6.77 -9.81 15.39
N TRP A 43 7.06 -9.15 14.28
CA TRP A 43 8.28 -8.32 14.15
C TRP A 43 8.24 -7.11 15.08
N ALA A 44 7.08 -6.47 15.25
CA ALA A 44 6.90 -5.36 16.19
C ALA A 44 7.13 -5.81 17.65
N SER A 45 6.59 -6.97 18.04
CA SER A 45 6.77 -7.56 19.37
C SER A 45 8.24 -7.86 19.71
N ARG A 46 9.05 -8.12 18.67
CA ARG A 46 10.49 -8.36 18.76
C ARG A 46 11.33 -7.09 18.61
N ASN A 47 10.71 -5.91 18.58
CA ASN A 47 11.34 -4.61 18.37
C ASN A 47 12.20 -4.55 17.09
N GLN A 48 11.79 -5.24 16.03
CA GLN A 48 12.44 -5.05 14.74
C GLN A 48 12.13 -3.66 14.21
N THR A 49 13.14 -2.97 13.69
CA THR A 49 12.96 -1.58 13.24
C THR A 49 12.70 -1.52 11.73
N ASN A 50 11.94 -0.50 11.33
CA ASN A 50 11.84 -0.05 9.95
C ASN A 50 13.14 0.63 9.48
N ILE A 51 13.16 1.16 8.26
CA ILE A 51 14.36 1.82 7.72
C ILE A 51 14.74 3.11 8.47
N TRP A 52 13.87 3.70 9.29
CA TRP A 52 14.20 4.88 10.10
C TRP A 52 14.62 4.54 11.54
N GLY A 53 14.78 3.24 11.85
CA GLY A 53 15.21 2.80 13.19
C GLY A 53 14.08 2.83 14.23
N THR A 54 12.83 2.98 13.81
CA THR A 54 11.65 2.95 14.68
C THR A 54 10.90 1.64 14.52
N THR A 55 10.35 1.09 15.61
CA THR A 55 9.43 -0.05 15.54
C THR A 55 8.06 0.44 15.04
N PRO A 56 7.54 -0.04 13.89
CA PRO A 56 6.18 0.26 13.45
C PRO A 56 5.14 -0.05 14.51
N LEU A 57 4.15 0.83 14.65
CA LEU A 57 2.99 0.59 15.49
C LEU A 57 1.98 -0.28 14.73
N VAL A 58 1.81 -1.52 15.15
CA VAL A 58 0.75 -2.41 14.66
C VAL A 58 -0.47 -2.28 15.57
N ILE A 59 -1.64 -2.02 15.00
CA ILE A 59 -2.88 -1.85 15.77
C ILE A 59 -4.04 -2.59 15.09
N GLU A 60 -4.67 -3.49 15.85
CA GLU A 60 -5.89 -4.16 15.44
C GLU A 60 -7.11 -3.28 15.73
N MET A 61 -7.96 -3.10 14.72
CA MET A 61 -9.20 -2.34 14.85
C MET A 61 -10.41 -3.26 15.05
N GLN A 62 -11.62 -2.71 15.22
CA GLN A 62 -12.84 -3.52 15.39
C GLN A 62 -13.41 -4.08 14.08
N SER A 63 -12.98 -3.55 12.93
CA SER A 63 -13.33 -3.99 11.57
C SER A 63 -12.41 -3.31 10.55
N GLU A 64 -12.43 -3.76 9.29
CA GLU A 64 -11.69 -3.12 8.20
C GLU A 64 -12.16 -1.67 7.93
N ALA A 65 -13.42 -1.35 8.19
CA ALA A 65 -13.89 0.04 8.15
C ALA A 65 -13.19 0.90 9.22
N GLY A 66 -13.01 0.33 10.42
CA GLY A 66 -12.22 0.95 11.49
C GLY A 66 -10.74 1.08 11.13
N ALA A 67 -10.16 0.04 10.56
CA ALA A 67 -8.78 0.05 10.04
C ALA A 67 -8.59 1.15 8.99
N ALA A 68 -9.46 1.24 7.99
CA ALA A 68 -9.35 2.29 6.97
C ALA A 68 -9.49 3.70 7.55
N GLY A 69 -10.36 3.90 8.55
CA GLY A 69 -10.47 5.18 9.26
C GLY A 69 -9.22 5.51 10.09
N ALA A 70 -8.62 4.51 10.75
CA ALA A 70 -7.36 4.67 11.47
C ALA A 70 -6.20 4.98 10.52
N VAL A 71 -6.12 4.30 9.37
CA VAL A 71 -5.16 4.63 8.31
C VAL A 71 -5.35 6.07 7.86
N HIS A 72 -6.58 6.47 7.51
CA HIS A 72 -6.85 7.84 7.07
C HIS A 72 -6.42 8.87 8.13
N GLY A 73 -6.81 8.69 9.40
CA GLY A 73 -6.43 9.60 10.48
C GLY A 73 -4.92 9.67 10.74
N SER A 74 -4.24 8.52 10.68
CA SER A 74 -2.78 8.43 10.83
C SER A 74 -2.04 9.17 9.72
N LEU A 75 -2.45 8.96 8.46
CA LEU A 75 -1.91 9.68 7.31
C LEU A 75 -2.19 11.19 7.38
N GLN A 76 -3.36 11.58 7.89
CA GLN A 76 -3.67 13.01 8.12
C GLN A 76 -2.76 13.64 9.17
N ARG A 77 -2.09 12.87 10.03
CA ARG A 77 -1.06 13.37 10.95
C ARG A 77 0.37 13.26 10.40
N GLY A 78 0.52 12.81 9.16
CA GLY A 78 1.78 12.76 8.43
C GLY A 78 2.65 11.54 8.71
N ALA A 79 2.10 10.51 9.36
CA ALA A 79 2.77 9.22 9.52
C ALA A 79 2.61 8.39 8.25
N LEU A 80 3.65 7.64 7.86
CA LEU A 80 3.53 6.66 6.79
C LEU A 80 2.75 5.44 7.29
N THR A 81 1.64 5.13 6.62
CA THR A 81 0.69 4.15 7.11
C THR A 81 0.23 3.21 6.01
N THR A 82 0.12 1.93 6.34
CA THR A 82 -0.35 0.86 5.45
C THR A 82 -1.40 -0.01 6.13
N THR A 83 -2.01 -0.93 5.37
CA THR A 83 -2.93 -1.96 5.85
C THR A 83 -2.89 -3.19 4.93
N PHE A 84 -3.42 -4.29 5.45
CA PHE A 84 -3.56 -5.57 4.76
C PHE A 84 -5.05 -5.96 4.76
N THR A 85 -5.61 -6.31 3.62
CA THR A 85 -7.01 -6.75 3.56
C THR A 85 -7.29 -7.62 2.33
N ALA A 86 -8.54 -8.08 2.20
CA ALA A 86 -9.04 -8.86 1.08
C ALA A 86 -10.57 -8.77 1.03
N SER A 87 -11.18 -9.02 -0.14
CA SER A 87 -12.61 -9.32 -0.28
C SER A 87 -13.55 -8.35 0.47
N GLN A 88 -14.37 -8.86 1.38
CA GLN A 88 -15.32 -8.07 2.15
C GLN A 88 -14.64 -6.96 2.95
N GLY A 89 -13.43 -7.22 3.44
CA GLY A 89 -12.65 -6.24 4.15
C GLY A 89 -12.32 -5.03 3.29
N LEU A 90 -11.87 -5.26 2.05
CA LEU A 90 -11.64 -4.18 1.09
C LEU A 90 -12.92 -3.38 0.81
N LEU A 91 -14.07 -4.04 0.67
CA LEU A 91 -15.35 -3.34 0.47
C LEU A 91 -15.69 -2.38 1.61
N LEU A 92 -15.37 -2.75 2.85
CA LEU A 92 -15.57 -1.90 4.03
C LEU A 92 -14.60 -0.71 4.06
N MET A 93 -13.48 -0.77 3.33
CA MET A 93 -12.53 0.33 3.23
C MET A 93 -12.88 1.36 2.15
N ILE A 94 -13.71 1.00 1.14
CA ILE A 94 -14.06 1.84 -0.02
C ILE A 94 -14.45 3.29 0.35
N PRO A 95 -15.29 3.55 1.38
CA PRO A 95 -15.64 4.93 1.74
C PRO A 95 -14.42 5.79 2.12
N ASN A 96 -13.46 5.23 2.86
CA ASN A 96 -12.22 5.91 3.23
C ASN A 96 -11.26 6.00 2.03
N MET A 97 -11.28 5.03 1.11
CA MET A 97 -10.45 5.07 -0.09
C MET A 97 -10.73 6.31 -0.94
N PHE A 98 -12.01 6.70 -1.12
CA PHE A 98 -12.36 7.94 -1.81
C PHE A 98 -11.79 9.18 -1.10
N LYS A 99 -11.80 9.18 0.23
CA LYS A 99 -11.25 10.29 1.04
C LYS A 99 -9.74 10.40 0.90
N ILE A 100 -9.02 9.29 1.06
CA ILE A 100 -7.55 9.23 0.96
C ILE A 100 -7.09 9.67 -0.44
N ALA A 101 -7.74 9.16 -1.50
CA ALA A 101 -7.41 9.53 -2.88
C ALA A 101 -7.78 10.99 -3.21
N GLY A 102 -8.93 11.46 -2.74
CA GLY A 102 -9.36 12.85 -2.91
C GLY A 102 -8.46 13.86 -2.20
N GLU A 103 -7.77 13.43 -1.14
CA GLU A 103 -6.82 14.25 -0.39
C GLU A 103 -5.37 14.10 -0.87
N LEU A 104 -5.12 13.36 -1.96
CA LEU A 104 -3.79 13.14 -2.55
C LEU A 104 -2.75 12.73 -1.51
N THR A 105 -3.12 11.70 -0.75
CA THR A 105 -2.36 11.19 0.39
C THR A 105 -1.68 9.88 0.02
N SER A 106 -0.35 9.87 0.11
CA SER A 106 0.47 8.70 -0.23
C SER A 106 0.27 7.56 0.76
N THR A 107 -0.09 6.37 0.27
CA THR A 107 -0.22 5.13 1.05
C THR A 107 -0.34 3.95 0.09
N VAL A 108 -0.01 2.76 0.58
CA VAL A 108 -0.21 1.51 -0.15
C VAL A 108 -1.05 0.56 0.69
N PHE A 109 -2.12 0.03 0.09
CA PHE A 109 -2.90 -1.06 0.65
C PHE A 109 -2.50 -2.35 -0.05
N HIS A 110 -2.21 -3.38 0.73
CA HIS A 110 -1.74 -4.67 0.22
C HIS A 110 -2.87 -5.70 0.27
N ILE A 111 -3.28 -6.18 -0.90
CA ILE A 111 -4.49 -6.99 -1.06
C ILE A 111 -4.13 -8.40 -1.53
N ALA A 112 -4.46 -9.40 -0.71
CA ALA A 112 -4.48 -10.78 -1.17
C ALA A 112 -5.85 -11.04 -1.84
N ALA A 113 -5.95 -10.75 -3.13
CA ALA A 113 -7.20 -10.64 -3.89
C ALA A 113 -8.07 -11.90 -3.77
N ARG A 114 -9.33 -11.72 -3.40
CA ARG A 114 -10.24 -12.80 -3.00
C ARG A 114 -11.67 -12.50 -3.45
N SER A 115 -12.38 -13.56 -3.86
CA SER A 115 -13.80 -13.52 -4.23
C SER A 115 -14.68 -12.74 -3.26
N ILE A 116 -15.60 -11.94 -3.81
CA ILE A 116 -16.74 -11.38 -3.09
C ILE A 116 -17.81 -12.44 -2.89
N ALA A 117 -18.36 -12.52 -1.67
CA ALA A 117 -19.50 -13.34 -1.34
C ALA A 117 -20.76 -12.81 -2.06
N ALA A 118 -21.13 -13.46 -3.16
CA ALA A 118 -22.36 -13.21 -3.90
C ALA A 118 -23.44 -14.23 -3.52
N GLN A 119 -23.58 -15.32 -4.27
CA GLN A 119 -24.49 -16.42 -3.92
C GLN A 119 -23.99 -17.28 -2.75
N ALA A 120 -22.68 -17.28 -2.50
CA ALA A 120 -22.02 -17.99 -1.43
C ALA A 120 -20.68 -17.31 -1.09
N LEU A 121 -20.15 -17.59 0.10
CA LEU A 121 -18.80 -17.17 0.50
C LEU A 121 -17.75 -18.00 -0.24
N SER A 122 -16.72 -17.34 -0.76
CA SER A 122 -15.49 -17.96 -1.23
C SER A 122 -14.30 -17.26 -0.58
N ILE A 123 -13.39 -18.04 -0.01
CA ILE A 123 -12.13 -17.52 0.54
C ILE A 123 -11.00 -17.51 -0.50
N PHE A 124 -11.25 -18.00 -1.72
CA PHE A 124 -10.24 -18.20 -2.74
C PHE A 124 -10.15 -17.04 -3.75
N ALA A 125 -9.14 -17.13 -4.62
CA ALA A 125 -8.77 -16.07 -5.55
C ALA A 125 -9.84 -15.79 -6.61
N ASP A 126 -10.18 -14.51 -6.74
CA ASP A 126 -10.47 -13.84 -8.00
C ASP A 126 -10.24 -12.33 -7.78
N HIS A 127 -10.48 -11.49 -8.78
CA HIS A 127 -10.25 -10.05 -8.68
C HIS A 127 -11.52 -9.22 -8.40
N SER A 128 -12.61 -9.86 -8.00
CA SER A 128 -13.90 -9.17 -7.81
C SER A 128 -13.84 -8.08 -6.74
N ASP A 129 -12.99 -8.22 -5.73
CA ASP A 129 -12.78 -7.26 -4.65
C ASP A 129 -12.01 -6.02 -5.11
N VAL A 130 -10.84 -6.20 -5.70
CA VAL A 130 -10.02 -5.11 -6.24
C VAL A 130 -10.75 -4.39 -7.37
N MET A 131 -11.51 -5.12 -8.20
CA MET A 131 -12.34 -4.51 -9.26
C MET A 131 -13.53 -3.72 -8.71
N ALA A 132 -14.03 -4.04 -7.51
CA ALA A 132 -15.05 -3.22 -6.83
C ALA A 132 -14.48 -1.86 -6.37
N ALA A 133 -13.17 -1.79 -6.08
CA ALA A 133 -12.50 -0.57 -5.65
C ALA A 133 -11.91 0.29 -6.79
N ARG A 134 -11.97 -0.15 -8.06
CA ARG A 134 -11.30 0.55 -9.19
C ARG A 134 -11.71 2.01 -9.40
N SER A 135 -12.91 2.41 -8.98
CA SER A 135 -13.42 3.78 -9.14
C SER A 135 -13.02 4.73 -8.01
N THR A 136 -12.31 4.24 -6.99
CA THR A 136 -11.95 5.02 -5.80
C THR A 136 -10.84 6.06 -6.04
N GLY A 137 -10.17 6.01 -7.20
CA GLY A 137 -9.03 6.88 -7.52
C GLY A 137 -7.69 6.34 -7.03
N TRP A 138 -7.56 5.03 -6.85
CA TRP A 138 -6.30 4.40 -6.45
C TRP A 138 -5.56 3.88 -7.68
N GLY A 139 -4.24 4.03 -7.70
CA GLY A 139 -3.38 3.28 -8.62
C GLY A 139 -3.49 1.79 -8.29
N MET A 140 -3.52 0.92 -9.29
CA MET A 140 -3.66 -0.53 -9.09
C MET A 140 -2.47 -1.22 -9.71
N LEU A 141 -1.64 -1.88 -8.88
CA LEU A 141 -0.44 -2.59 -9.31
C LEU A 141 -0.57 -4.07 -8.93
N ALA A 142 -0.61 -4.93 -9.94
CA ALA A 142 -0.83 -6.37 -9.80
C ALA A 142 0.51 -7.12 -9.84
N SER A 143 0.68 -8.11 -8.97
CA SER A 143 1.86 -8.99 -8.96
C SER A 143 1.47 -10.42 -9.31
N ALA A 144 2.18 -11.04 -10.25
CA ALA A 144 1.89 -12.38 -10.76
C ALA A 144 2.68 -13.50 -10.07
N SER A 145 3.67 -13.16 -9.23
CA SER A 145 4.52 -14.11 -8.53
C SER A 145 4.88 -13.64 -7.11
N VAL A 146 5.41 -14.53 -6.28
CA VAL A 146 5.92 -14.18 -4.92
C VAL A 146 7.06 -13.16 -5.01
N GLN A 147 7.92 -13.28 -6.03
CA GLN A 147 9.01 -12.33 -6.27
C GLN A 147 8.46 -10.96 -6.67
N GLU A 148 7.51 -10.90 -7.60
CA GLU A 148 6.87 -9.64 -7.96
C GLU A 148 6.10 -9.03 -6.79
N ALA A 149 5.40 -9.83 -5.98
CA ALA A 149 4.68 -9.31 -4.82
C ALA A 149 5.65 -8.60 -3.85
N HIS A 150 6.81 -9.20 -3.61
CA HIS A 150 7.88 -8.58 -2.84
C HIS A 150 8.36 -7.26 -3.47
N ASP A 151 8.66 -7.27 -4.77
CA ASP A 151 9.26 -6.14 -5.46
C ASP A 151 8.28 -4.98 -5.66
N PHE A 152 7.03 -5.29 -6.01
CA PHE A 152 5.97 -4.32 -6.31
C PHE A 152 5.44 -3.66 -5.05
N ALA A 153 5.58 -4.29 -3.87
CA ALA A 153 5.33 -3.62 -2.61
C ALA A 153 6.24 -2.39 -2.43
N LEU A 154 7.52 -2.50 -2.79
CA LEU A 154 8.48 -1.40 -2.69
C LEU A 154 8.26 -0.36 -3.79
N ILE A 155 8.08 -0.82 -5.03
CA ILE A 155 7.81 0.05 -6.18
C ILE A 155 6.53 0.88 -5.94
N ALA A 156 5.45 0.26 -5.45
CA ALA A 156 4.21 0.98 -5.13
C ALA A 156 4.43 2.05 -4.05
N THR A 157 5.27 1.77 -3.04
CA THR A 157 5.56 2.71 -1.96
C THR A 157 6.39 3.90 -2.47
N ALA A 158 7.43 3.64 -3.26
CA ALA A 158 8.23 4.70 -3.88
C ALA A 158 7.37 5.57 -4.82
N ALA A 159 6.55 4.93 -5.67
CA ALA A 159 5.68 5.62 -6.61
C ALA A 159 4.60 6.47 -5.90
N THR A 160 3.96 5.97 -4.83
CA THR A 160 2.92 6.73 -4.13
C THR A 160 3.46 7.99 -3.46
N LEU A 161 4.71 7.98 -2.98
CA LEU A 161 5.36 9.15 -2.39
C LEU A 161 5.56 10.26 -3.43
N LYS A 162 6.00 9.92 -4.64
CA LYS A 162 6.23 10.87 -5.74
C LYS A 162 4.92 11.31 -6.41
N ALA A 163 4.02 10.36 -6.69
CA ALA A 163 2.75 10.64 -7.39
C ALA A 163 1.70 11.28 -6.49
N ARG A 164 1.77 11.09 -5.17
CA ARG A 164 0.71 11.43 -4.20
C ARG A 164 -0.65 10.77 -4.47
N VAL A 165 -0.67 9.77 -5.34
CA VAL A 165 -1.81 8.89 -5.59
C VAL A 165 -1.64 7.63 -4.73
N PRO A 166 -2.63 7.21 -3.94
CA PRO A 166 -2.54 5.99 -3.15
C PRO A 166 -2.62 4.75 -4.06
N PHE A 167 -1.98 3.64 -3.64
CA PHE A 167 -1.89 2.42 -4.45
C PHE A 167 -2.54 1.20 -3.77
N LEU A 168 -3.30 0.44 -4.56
CA LEU A 168 -3.62 -0.95 -4.27
C LEU A 168 -2.53 -1.81 -4.91
N HIS A 169 -1.63 -2.35 -4.08
CA HIS A 169 -0.75 -3.43 -4.51
C HIS A 169 -1.47 -4.75 -4.23
N PHE A 170 -1.77 -5.54 -5.25
CA PHE A 170 -2.53 -6.77 -5.11
C PHE A 170 -1.91 -7.97 -5.81
N PHE A 171 -2.18 -9.14 -5.26
CA PHE A 171 -1.71 -10.44 -5.74
C PHE A 171 -2.75 -11.51 -5.40
N ASP A 172 -2.77 -12.61 -6.15
CA ASP A 172 -3.83 -13.60 -6.04
C ASP A 172 -3.84 -14.31 -4.67
N GLY A 173 -4.98 -14.24 -3.98
CA GLY A 173 -5.19 -14.91 -2.70
C GLY A 173 -5.04 -16.42 -2.82
N PHE A 174 -4.31 -17.04 -1.90
CA PHE A 174 -3.83 -18.42 -1.95
C PHE A 174 -2.85 -18.72 -3.10
N ARG A 175 -3.21 -18.42 -4.35
CA ARG A 175 -2.40 -18.78 -5.52
C ARG A 175 -1.02 -18.14 -5.51
N THR A 176 -0.91 -16.90 -5.03
CA THR A 176 0.36 -16.20 -4.81
C THR A 176 0.60 -15.96 -3.33
N SER A 177 -0.45 -15.59 -2.57
CA SER A 177 -0.26 -15.22 -1.16
C SER A 177 0.22 -16.36 -0.25
N HIS A 178 -0.08 -17.62 -0.60
CA HIS A 178 0.35 -18.82 0.14
C HIS A 178 1.25 -19.75 -0.69
N GLU A 179 1.64 -19.34 -1.90
CA GLU A 179 2.64 -20.08 -2.67
C GLU A 179 4.00 -19.84 -2.02
N VAL A 180 4.67 -20.90 -1.60
CA VAL A 180 6.03 -20.84 -1.06
C VAL A 180 7.01 -20.93 -2.22
N SER A 181 7.82 -19.88 -2.40
CA SER A 181 8.78 -19.78 -3.49
C SER A 181 10.13 -19.29 -2.98
N LYS A 182 11.20 -19.71 -3.67
CA LYS A 182 12.56 -19.20 -3.43
C LYS A 182 12.71 -17.86 -4.15
N ILE A 183 12.85 -16.76 -3.41
CA ILE A 183 12.95 -15.40 -3.95
C ILE A 183 14.25 -14.72 -3.56
N ASN A 184 14.67 -13.73 -4.35
CA ASN A 184 15.73 -12.80 -4.00
C ASN A 184 15.12 -11.66 -3.18
N LEU A 185 15.54 -11.56 -1.91
CA LEU A 185 15.11 -10.47 -1.05
C LEU A 185 15.71 -9.14 -1.54
N VAL A 186 14.99 -8.05 -1.31
CA VAL A 186 15.50 -6.70 -1.53
C VAL A 186 16.29 -6.30 -0.28
N PRO A 187 17.59 -6.02 -0.40
CA PRO A 187 18.40 -5.59 0.74
C PRO A 187 17.94 -4.25 1.31
N ASP A 188 18.16 -4.02 2.61
CA ASP A 188 17.81 -2.77 3.28
C ASP A 188 18.46 -1.55 2.59
N GLU A 189 19.66 -1.67 1.99
CA GLU A 189 20.29 -0.60 1.22
C GLU A 189 19.50 -0.21 -0.04
N VAL A 190 18.85 -1.17 -0.70
CA VAL A 190 18.00 -0.91 -1.86
C VAL A 190 16.68 -0.29 -1.42
N ILE A 191 16.09 -0.77 -0.31
CA ILE A 191 14.89 -0.15 0.27
C ILE A 191 15.16 1.33 0.57
N ARG A 192 16.28 1.64 1.23
CA ARG A 192 16.69 3.03 1.52
C ARG A 192 16.92 3.85 0.25
N ALA A 193 17.53 3.27 -0.79
CA ALA A 193 17.77 3.97 -2.05
C ALA A 193 16.48 4.25 -2.85
N MET A 194 15.45 3.41 -2.69
CA MET A 194 14.14 3.57 -3.34
C MET A 194 13.23 4.58 -2.63
N ILE A 195 13.37 4.74 -1.31
CA ILE A 195 12.53 5.64 -0.51
C ILE A 195 13.22 7.00 -0.34
N ASP A 196 12.73 8.00 -1.07
CA ASP A 196 13.22 9.37 -0.99
C ASP A 196 12.75 10.07 0.30
N ASP A 197 13.70 10.31 1.22
CA ASP A 197 13.43 10.98 2.50
C ASP A 197 12.87 12.41 2.32
N GLU A 198 13.17 13.12 1.23
CA GLU A 198 12.58 14.44 0.97
C GLU A 198 11.07 14.32 0.69
N LEU A 199 10.65 13.27 -0.03
CA LEU A 199 9.23 13.00 -0.28
C LEU A 199 8.50 12.54 0.99
N VAL A 200 9.18 11.78 1.85
CA VAL A 200 8.67 11.39 3.19
C VAL A 200 8.49 12.63 4.07
N ILE A 201 9.48 13.52 4.12
CA ILE A 201 9.39 14.80 4.84
C ILE A 201 8.28 15.67 4.24
N ALA A 202 8.14 15.71 2.92
CA ALA A 202 7.06 16.43 2.26
C ALA A 202 5.68 15.86 2.61
N HIS A 203 5.53 14.53 2.72
CA HIS A 203 4.32 13.87 3.22
C HIS A 203 4.01 14.30 4.65
N ARG A 204 4.99 14.20 5.55
CA ARG A 204 4.86 14.62 6.95
C ARG A 204 4.47 16.10 7.09
N ASN A 205 5.08 16.96 6.28
CA ASN A 205 4.78 18.39 6.24
C ASN A 205 3.38 18.72 5.70
N ARG A 206 2.65 17.76 5.15
CA ARG A 206 1.23 17.92 4.83
C ARG A 206 0.33 17.39 5.95
N GLY A 207 0.87 16.85 7.05
CA GLY A 207 0.09 16.45 8.21
C GLY A 207 -0.60 17.64 8.90
N LEU A 208 -1.69 17.36 9.61
CA LEU A 208 -2.39 18.29 10.48
C LEU A 208 -1.53 18.60 11.70
N ASP A 209 -1.25 19.88 11.89
CA ASP A 209 -0.43 20.41 12.99
C ASP A 209 -1.14 21.62 13.60
N SER A 210 -1.18 21.71 14.93
CA SER A 210 -1.75 22.87 15.63
C SER A 210 -0.97 24.16 15.36
N ASP A 211 0.33 24.05 15.11
CA ASP A 211 1.20 25.20 14.84
C ASP A 211 1.06 25.69 13.39
N ARG A 212 0.54 24.84 12.49
CA ARG A 212 0.23 25.17 11.09
C ARG A 212 -1.12 24.56 10.67
N PRO A 213 -2.25 25.10 11.18
CA PRO A 213 -3.55 24.50 10.97
C PRO A 213 -4.02 24.65 9.53
N VAL A 214 -4.62 23.59 8.99
CA VAL A 214 -5.29 23.58 7.68
C VAL A 214 -6.65 22.91 7.82
N LEU A 215 -7.64 23.39 7.06
CA LEU A 215 -8.97 22.79 7.01
C LEU A 215 -9.03 21.77 5.86
N ARG A 216 -9.58 20.58 6.13
CA ARG A 216 -9.79 19.50 5.14
C ARG A 216 -11.16 18.88 5.30
N GLY A 217 -11.66 18.24 4.24
CA GLY A 217 -12.94 17.52 4.28
C GLY A 217 -14.17 18.41 4.45
N THR A 218 -14.15 19.62 3.88
CA THR A 218 -15.28 20.56 3.90
C THR A 218 -16.51 20.01 3.15
N ALA A 219 -17.69 20.52 3.48
CA ALA A 219 -18.87 20.40 2.62
C ALA A 219 -18.80 21.47 1.50
N GLN A 220 -18.95 21.05 0.24
CA GLN A 220 -18.91 21.93 -0.92
C GLN A 220 -20.23 21.88 -1.67
N ASN A 221 -20.73 23.04 -2.08
CA ASN A 221 -21.93 23.17 -2.90
C ASN A 221 -21.60 22.94 -4.39
N PRO A 222 -22.62 22.82 -5.26
CA PRO A 222 -22.43 22.56 -6.69
C PRO A 222 -21.64 23.64 -7.46
N ASP A 223 -21.52 24.85 -6.89
CA ASP A 223 -20.79 25.98 -7.46
C ASP A 223 -19.27 25.76 -7.53
N VAL A 224 -18.71 24.94 -6.63
CA VAL A 224 -17.25 24.70 -6.55
C VAL A 224 -16.86 23.21 -6.56
N TYR A 225 -17.77 22.29 -6.24
CA TYR A 225 -17.42 20.87 -6.06
C TYR A 225 -16.80 20.27 -7.32
N PHE A 226 -17.37 20.56 -8.49
CA PHE A 226 -16.89 19.96 -9.74
C PHE A 226 -15.48 20.44 -10.08
N GLN A 227 -15.25 21.75 -10.00
CA GLN A 227 -13.93 22.35 -10.25
C GLN A 227 -12.89 21.83 -9.26
N ALA A 228 -13.25 21.74 -7.97
CA ALA A 228 -12.39 21.18 -6.95
C ALA A 228 -12.04 19.71 -7.24
N ARG A 229 -13.00 18.92 -7.73
CA ARG A 229 -12.79 17.51 -8.06
C ARG A 229 -11.81 17.30 -9.20
N GLU A 230 -11.79 18.20 -10.19
CA GLU A 230 -10.88 18.12 -11.36
C GLU A 230 -9.45 18.64 -11.06
N THR A 231 -9.22 19.29 -9.91
CA THR A 231 -7.89 19.81 -9.55
C THR A 231 -6.82 18.72 -9.39
N VAL A 232 -7.24 17.47 -9.16
CA VAL A 232 -6.31 16.34 -8.97
C VAL A 232 -5.79 15.78 -10.28
N ASN A 233 -6.37 16.11 -11.43
CA ASN A 233 -6.04 15.51 -12.73
C ASN A 233 -4.54 15.49 -13.07
N PRO A 234 -3.75 16.57 -12.84
CA PRO A 234 -2.33 16.54 -13.13
C PRO A 234 -1.55 15.45 -12.38
N PHE A 235 -1.97 15.09 -11.16
CA PHE A 235 -1.33 14.01 -10.39
C PHE A 235 -1.54 12.66 -11.06
N TYR A 236 -2.79 12.37 -11.46
CA TYR A 236 -3.13 11.11 -12.12
C TYR A 236 -2.53 11.00 -13.52
N LEU A 237 -2.43 12.10 -14.28
CA LEU A 237 -1.77 12.12 -15.58
C LEU A 237 -0.27 11.83 -15.49
N ALA A 238 0.38 12.24 -14.38
CA ALA A 238 1.81 11.99 -14.14
C ALA A 238 2.09 10.59 -13.56
N THR A 239 1.12 9.94 -12.91
CA THR A 239 1.31 8.66 -12.21
C THR A 239 1.92 7.55 -13.08
N PRO A 240 1.49 7.30 -14.34
CA PRO A 240 2.06 6.23 -15.15
C PRO A 240 3.59 6.35 -15.32
N GLN A 241 4.07 7.54 -15.70
CA GLN A 241 5.51 7.79 -15.85
C GLN A 241 6.24 7.65 -14.51
N ILE A 242 5.64 8.10 -13.41
CA ILE A 242 6.24 7.96 -12.08
C ILE A 242 6.43 6.49 -11.68
N VAL A 243 5.48 5.62 -12.05
CA VAL A 243 5.59 4.18 -11.81
C VAL A 243 6.66 3.56 -12.71
N GLU A 244 6.73 3.94 -13.99
CA GLU A 244 7.81 3.49 -14.89
C GLU A 244 9.18 3.90 -14.37
N ASP A 245 9.34 5.15 -13.92
CA ASP A 245 10.60 5.63 -13.33
C ASP A 245 10.98 4.79 -12.08
N ALA A 246 10.00 4.46 -11.23
CA ALA A 246 10.23 3.64 -10.04
C ALA A 246 10.59 2.19 -10.40
N MET A 247 9.96 1.60 -11.41
CA MET A 247 10.32 0.28 -11.94
C MET A 247 11.73 0.28 -12.56
N GLN A 248 12.09 1.34 -13.29
CA GLN A 248 13.42 1.50 -13.86
C GLN A 248 14.48 1.60 -12.76
N GLN A 249 14.27 2.49 -11.78
CA GLN A 249 15.18 2.65 -10.64
C GLN A 249 15.36 1.32 -9.88
N PHE A 250 14.27 0.58 -9.68
CA PHE A 250 14.32 -0.74 -9.06
C PHE A 250 15.17 -1.72 -9.88
N GLY A 251 15.02 -1.72 -11.21
CA GLY A 251 15.82 -2.55 -12.11
C GLY A 251 17.30 -2.19 -12.11
N GLU A 252 17.65 -0.90 -12.02
CA GLU A 252 19.04 -0.44 -11.90
C GLU A 252 19.69 -0.90 -10.59
N LEU A 253 18.93 -0.93 -9.50
CA LEU A 253 19.42 -1.35 -8.17
C LEU A 253 19.47 -2.87 -7.99
N THR A 254 18.58 -3.62 -8.63
CA THR A 254 18.37 -5.06 -8.35
C THR A 254 18.66 -5.98 -9.52
N GLY A 255 18.73 -5.45 -10.75
CA GLY A 255 18.79 -6.21 -11.99
C GLY A 255 17.46 -6.81 -12.45
N ARG A 256 16.34 -6.57 -11.74
CA ARG A 256 14.99 -7.03 -12.11
C ARG A 256 14.19 -5.88 -12.68
N TYR A 257 13.96 -5.90 -13.98
CA TYR A 257 13.29 -4.83 -14.71
C TYR A 257 11.82 -5.15 -14.92
N TYR A 258 10.99 -4.12 -14.78
CA TYR A 258 9.56 -4.20 -14.96
C TYR A 258 9.05 -3.08 -15.86
N GLN A 259 7.89 -3.27 -16.47
CA GLN A 259 7.17 -2.25 -17.23
C GLN A 259 5.70 -2.21 -16.80
N LEU A 260 4.99 -1.10 -17.10
CA LEU A 260 3.55 -1.03 -16.85
C LEU A 260 2.79 -2.16 -17.55
N TYR A 261 3.28 -2.54 -18.72
CA TYR A 261 2.77 -3.66 -19.52
C TYR A 261 3.95 -4.37 -20.15
N GLU A 262 3.97 -5.70 -20.04
CA GLU A 262 5.02 -6.58 -20.57
C GLU A 262 4.46 -7.48 -21.68
N TYR A 263 5.32 -7.96 -22.59
CA TYR A 263 4.97 -8.82 -23.72
C TYR A 263 5.28 -10.29 -23.45
#